data_AF-A0A2H1FDS3-F1
#
_entry.id   AF-A0A2H1FDS3-F1
#
_cell.length_a   1.000
_cell.length_b   1.000
_cell.length_c   1.000
_cell.angle_alpha   90.00
_cell.angle_beta   90.00
_cell.angle_gamma   90.00
#
_symmetry.space_group_name_H-M   'P 1'
#
loop_
_entity.id
_entity.type
_entity.pdbx_description
1 polymer ?
#
loop_
_entity_poly.entity_id
_entity_poly.type
_entity_poly.pdbx_seq_one_letter_code
_entity_poly.pdbx_strand_id
1 'polypeptide(L)' 'MFGMTKHCPVCGMDVKKDTPFKRFGKSFCSDEHAQKYTDMQMTRQKDEDQGSGCCC' A
#
# COMPACT_ATOMS: atom_id res chain seq x y z
N MET A 1 15.41 22.52 -3.46
CA MET A 1 14.30 22.04 -4.31
C MET A 1 13.88 20.67 -3.82
N PHE A 2 12.84 20.58 -2.99
CA PHE A 2 12.36 19.29 -2.46
C PHE A 2 11.57 18.57 -3.56
N GLY A 3 12.27 17.75 -4.35
CA GLY A 3 11.64 16.83 -5.28
C GLY A 3 10.76 15.86 -4.49
N MET A 4 9.44 16.00 -4.60
CA MET A 4 8.49 15.04 -4.03
C MET A 4 8.46 13.79 -4.92
N THR A 5 9.60 13.12 -5.06
CA THR A 5 9.65 11.78 -5.63
C THR A 5 8.88 10.87 -4.69
N LYS A 6 7.79 10.29 -5.20
CA LYS A 6 7.08 9.24 -4.46
C LYS A 6 7.85 7.96 -4.72
N HIS A 7 8.02 7.11 -3.72
CA HIS A 7 8.71 5.83 -3.88
C HIS A 7 7.70 4.69 -3.77
N CYS A 8 7.89 3.65 -4.58
CA CYS A 8 7.05 2.46 -4.53
C CYS A 8 7.35 1.72 -3.22
N PRO A 9 6.36 1.50 -2.32
CA PRO A 9 6.61 0.85 -1.05
C PRO A 9 6.91 -0.66 -1.19
N VAL A 10 6.74 -1.24 -2.39
CA VAL A 10 6.98 -2.66 -2.65
C VAL A 10 8.40 -2.92 -3.13
N CYS A 11 8.92 -2.11 -4.06
CA CYS A 11 10.24 -2.31 -4.67
C CYS A 11 11.23 -1.16 -4.45
N GLY A 12 10.81 -0.04 -3.86
CA GLY A 12 11.66 1.13 -3.61
C GLY A 12 11.92 2.03 -4.82
N MET A 13 11.41 1.69 -6.02
CA MET A 13 11.62 2.49 -7.22
C MET A 13 10.98 3.88 -7.14
N ASP A 14 11.64 4.86 -7.76
CA ASP A 14 11.10 6.20 -7.97
C ASP A 14 9.85 6.16 -8.85
N VAL A 15 8.78 6.73 -8.32
CA VAL A 15 7.49 6.84 -8.97
C VAL A 15 7.20 8.29 -9.26
N LYS A 16 6.83 8.57 -10.52
CA LYS A 16 6.37 9.89 -10.91
C LYS A 16 5.07 10.22 -10.17
N LYS A 17 4.91 11.49 -9.81
CA LYS A 17 3.69 12.00 -9.16
C LYS A 17 2.41 11.75 -9.98
N ASP A 18 2.59 11.64 -11.30
CA ASP A 18 1.55 11.42 -12.31
C ASP A 18 1.28 9.94 -12.61
N THR A 19 1.79 9.01 -11.79
CA THR A 19 1.51 7.58 -11.99
C THR A 19 0.02 7.30 -11.88
N PRO A 20 -0.58 6.54 -12.83
CA PRO A 20 -1.99 6.13 -12.73
C PRO A 20 -2.20 5.08 -11.64
N PHE A 21 -1.13 4.42 -11.17
CA PHE A 21 -1.20 3.33 -10.19
C PHE A 21 -1.16 3.88 -8.77
N LYS A 22 -2.30 4.39 -8.29
CA LYS A 22 -2.47 4.93 -6.93
C LYS A 22 -3.52 4.14 -6.14
N ARG A 23 -3.13 3.53 -5.02
CA ARG A 23 -4.01 2.71 -4.15
C ARG A 23 -3.73 3.03 -2.68
N PHE A 24 -4.76 3.10 -1.84
CA PHE A 24 -4.63 3.43 -0.40
C PHE A 24 -3.79 4.70 -0.13
N GLY A 25 -3.88 5.71 -1.01
CA GLY A 25 -3.10 6.96 -0.90
C GLY A 25 -1.60 6.83 -1.24
N LYS A 26 -1.11 5.65 -1.60
CA LYS A 26 0.27 5.38 -2.02
C LYS A 26 0.39 5.27 -3.55
N SER A 27 1.55 5.67 -4.06
CA SER A 27 1.91 5.63 -5.48
C SER A 27 2.78 4.41 -5.76
N PHE A 28 2.50 3.70 -6.85
CA PHE A 28 3.19 2.48 -7.23
C PHE A 28 3.76 2.59 -8.65
N CYS A 29 4.88 1.91 -8.87
CA CYS A 29 5.51 1.88 -10.19
C CYS A 29 4.77 0.98 -11.19
N SER A 30 3.91 0.07 -10.70
CA SER A 30 3.18 -0.91 -11.51
C SER A 30 1.89 -1.33 -10.82
N ASP A 31 0.90 -1.75 -11.61
CA ASP A 31 -0.38 -2.27 -11.08
C ASP A 31 -0.19 -3.49 -10.18
N GLU A 32 0.71 -4.43 -10.55
CA GLU A 32 0.99 -5.63 -9.75
C GLU A 32 1.44 -5.27 -8.32
N HIS A 33 2.31 -4.27 -8.18
CA HIS A 33 2.75 -3.79 -6.87
C HIS A 33 1.62 -3.11 -6.09
N ALA A 34 0.74 -2.37 -6.79
CA ALA A 34 -0.44 -1.78 -6.17
C ALA A 34 -1.43 -2.84 -5.68
N GLN A 35 -1.57 -3.94 -6.44
CA GLN A 35 -2.45 -5.06 -6.12
C GLN A 35 -1.89 -5.92 -4.98
N LYS A 36 -0.60 -6.29 -5.02
CA LYS A 36 0.09 -6.96 -3.89
C LYS A 36 -0.03 -6.18 -2.60
N TYR A 37 0.14 -4.85 -2.66
CA TYR A 37 0.01 -4.02 -1.47
C TYR A 37 -1.44 -3.98 -0.95
N THR A 38 -2.43 -4.01 -1.85
CA THR A 38 -3.85 -4.09 -1.49
C THR A 38 -4.17 -5.43 -0.81
N ASP A 39 -3.68 -6.53 -1.39
CA ASP A 39 -3.87 -7.88 -0.84
C ASP A 39 -3.22 -8.01 0.55
N MET A 40 -2.00 -7.50 0.72
CA MET A 40 -1.30 -7.43 2.01
C MET A 40 -2.03 -6.59 3.07
N GLN A 41 -2.76 -5.55 2.67
CA GLN A 41 -3.56 -4.74 3.59
C GLN A 41 -4.89 -5.41 3.92
N MET A 42 -5.56 -6.00 2.93
CA MET A 42 -6.81 -6.75 3.14
C MET A 42 -6.61 -7.96 4.03
N THR A 43 -5.51 -8.72 3.85
CA THR A 43 -5.21 -9.88 4.71
C THR A 43 -4.92 -9.47 6.14
N ARG A 44 -4.37 -8.26 6.37
CA ARG A 44 -4.09 -7.74 7.72
C ARG A 44 -5.37 -7.31 8.43
N GLN A 45 -6.27 -6.61 7.72
CA GLN A 45 -7.58 -6.25 8.27
C GLN A 45 -8.47 -7.47 8.56
N LYS A 46 -8.32 -8.56 7.80
CA LYS A 46 -9.09 -9.80 8.03
C LYS A 46 -8.69 -10.54 9.30
N ASP A 47 -7.45 -10.36 9.77
CA ASP A 47 -6.95 -10.98 11.00
C ASP A 47 -7.28 -10.12 12.25
N GLU A 48 -7.32 -8.79 12.09
CA GLU A 48 -7.64 -7.87 13.20
C GLU A 48 -9.14 -7.77 13.53
N ASP A 49 -10.05 -8.31 12.71
CA ASP A 49 -11.50 -8.40 13.04
C ASP A 49 -11.87 -9.67 13.83
N GLN A 50 -10.92 -10.61 14.06
CA GLN A 50 -11.16 -11.82 14.88
C GLN A 50 -10.28 -11.90 16.13
N GLY A 51 -9.70 -10.78 16.57
CA GLY A 51 -8.68 -10.75 17.62
C GLY A 51 -9.05 -10.07 18.94
N SER A 52 -10.33 -9.77 19.23
CA SER A 52 -10.76 -9.34 20.56
C SER A 52 -12.21 -9.80 20.78
N GLY A 53 -12.45 -11.07 21.10
CA GLY A 53 -11.85 -11.72 22.26
C GLY A 53 -12.47 -11.09 23.50
N CYS A 54 -13.65 -11.58 23.84
CA CYS A 54 -14.36 -11.35 25.10
C CYS A 54 -13.37 -11.43 26.26
N CYS A 55 -13.06 -10.29 26.88
CA CYS A 55 -12.44 -10.26 28.20
C CYS A 55 -13.59 -10.12 29.20
N CYS A 56 -13.69 -11.12 30.07
CA CYS A 56 -14.63 -11.36 31.17
C CYS A 56 -15.22 -10.13 31.88
#